data_AF-A0AAE0WTN9-F1
#
_entry.id   AF-A0AAE0WTN9-F1
#
_cell.length_a   1.000
_cell.length_b   1.000
_cell.length_c   1.000
_cell.angle_alpha   90.00
_cell.angle_beta   90.00
_cell.angle_gamma   90.00
#
_symmetry.space_group_name_H-M   'P 1'
#
loop_
_entity.id
_entity.type
_entity.pdbx_description
1 polymer ?
#
loop_
_entity_poly.entity_id
_entity_poly.type
_entity_poly.pdbx_seq_one_letter_code
_entity_poly.pdbx_strand_id
1 'polypeptide(L)'
;MATTAALEHVALAQALPPRLLHFFKRFPPPQLTTPTSTTTTETSSPRWKTNPFLASKNPTTGAWHSPHYSLRRQADLFRLAIDHNVLSLMPTSPKHPLVKEAKRIQHGLRVKGTGEGQRVKGKYWERTLQSRLDTRRQAMERTGTWERVEEVS
;
A
#
# COMPACT_ATOMS: atom_id res chain seq x y z
N MET A 1 -37.76 -3.78 -23.92
CA MET A 1 -36.74 -2.86 -23.35
C MET A 1 -35.62 -3.58 -22.59
N ALA A 2 -35.86 -4.70 -21.89
CA ALA A 2 -34.79 -5.40 -21.16
C ALA A 2 -33.68 -6.00 -22.08
N THR A 3 -34.03 -6.41 -23.31
CA THR A 3 -33.08 -7.02 -24.25
C THR A 3 -32.08 -6.02 -24.85
N THR A 4 -32.49 -4.76 -25.08
CA THR A 4 -31.60 -3.72 -25.62
C THR A 4 -30.55 -3.29 -24.59
N ALA A 5 -30.96 -3.11 -23.33
CA ALA A 5 -30.04 -2.81 -22.23
C ALA A 5 -29.00 -3.92 -22.05
N ALA A 6 -29.40 -5.19 -22.13
CA ALA A 6 -28.47 -6.32 -22.04
C ALA A 6 -27.41 -6.29 -23.16
N LEU A 7 -27.81 -5.99 -24.41
CA LEU A 7 -26.89 -5.86 -25.54
C LEU A 7 -25.94 -4.67 -25.38
N GLU A 8 -26.42 -3.53 -24.88
CA GLU A 8 -25.59 -2.36 -24.56
C GLU A 8 -24.54 -2.68 -23.49
N HIS A 9 -24.92 -3.39 -22.42
CA HIS A 9 -23.98 -3.83 -21.39
C HIS A 9 -22.92 -4.80 -21.95
N VAL A 10 -23.29 -5.68 -22.88
CA VAL A 10 -22.33 -6.56 -23.58
C VAL A 10 -21.37 -5.75 -24.43
N ALA A 11 -21.87 -4.75 -25.18
CA ALA A 11 -21.02 -3.86 -25.98
C ALA A 11 -20.05 -3.05 -25.11
N LEU A 12 -20.53 -2.52 -23.97
CA LEU A 12 -19.69 -1.82 -22.98
C LEU A 12 -18.63 -2.75 -22.39
N ALA A 13 -19.00 -3.99 -22.06
CA ALA A 13 -18.05 -4.98 -21.56
C ALA A 13 -16.97 -5.29 -22.61
N GLN A 14 -17.35 -5.44 -23.89
CA GLN A 14 -16.40 -5.68 -24.98
C GLN A 14 -15.48 -4.48 -25.25
N ALA A 15 -15.91 -3.26 -24.95
CA ALA A 15 -15.10 -2.04 -25.07
C ALA A 15 -14.00 -1.92 -23.99
N LEU A 16 -13.98 -2.80 -22.98
CA LEU A 16 -12.93 -2.81 -21.96
C LEU A 16 -11.55 -3.14 -22.56
N PRO A 17 -10.45 -2.63 -21.97
CA PRO A 17 -9.11 -2.96 -22.43
C PRO A 17 -8.85 -4.47 -22.43
N PRO A 18 -8.14 -5.01 -23.44
CA PRO A 18 -7.95 -6.45 -23.60
C PRO A 18 -7.24 -7.09 -22.40
N ARG A 19 -6.34 -6.36 -21.73
CA ARG A 19 -5.68 -6.82 -20.50
C ARG A 19 -6.67 -7.09 -19.36
N LEU A 20 -7.70 -6.24 -19.26
CA LEU A 20 -8.73 -6.31 -18.23
C LEU A 20 -9.73 -7.43 -18.57
N LEU A 21 -10.12 -7.54 -19.84
CA LEU A 21 -10.92 -8.65 -20.35
C LEU A 21 -10.24 -10.02 -20.15
N HIS A 22 -8.95 -10.13 -20.50
CA HIS A 22 -8.19 -11.36 -20.27
C HIS A 22 -8.09 -11.72 -18.78
N PHE A 23 -7.97 -10.71 -17.91
CA PHE A 23 -7.99 -10.92 -16.48
C PHE A 23 -9.33 -11.52 -16.04
N PHE A 24 -10.46 -10.88 -16.39
CA PHE A 24 -11.78 -11.37 -15.99
C PHE A 24 -12.17 -12.71 -16.62
N LYS A 25 -11.74 -12.99 -17.85
CA LYS A 25 -11.91 -14.30 -18.48
C LYS A 25 -11.23 -15.42 -17.69
N ARG A 26 -10.04 -15.13 -17.13
CA ARG A 26 -9.27 -16.11 -16.36
C ARG A 26 -9.66 -16.15 -14.89
N PHE A 27 -10.02 -14.99 -14.35
CA PHE A 27 -10.38 -14.76 -12.95
C PHE A 27 -11.77 -14.11 -12.87
N PRO A 28 -12.85 -14.86 -13.12
CA PRO A 28 -14.20 -14.33 -13.04
C PRO A 28 -14.53 -13.95 -11.59
N PRO A 29 -15.00 -12.72 -11.32
CA PRO A 29 -15.44 -12.31 -9.99
C PRO A 29 -16.74 -13.05 -9.59
N PRO A 30 -16.95 -13.28 -8.29
CA PRO A 30 -18.12 -14.02 -7.80
C PRO A 30 -19.46 -13.34 -8.13
N GLN A 31 -19.44 -12.01 -8.29
CA GLN A 31 -20.62 -11.21 -8.69
C GLN A 31 -21.14 -11.59 -10.08
N LEU A 32 -20.29 -12.11 -10.96
CA LEU A 32 -20.65 -12.53 -12.32
C LEU A 32 -20.99 -14.02 -12.41
N THR A 33 -20.69 -14.81 -11.37
CA THR A 33 -21.02 -16.23 -11.29
C THR A 33 -22.32 -16.42 -10.52
N THR A 34 -23.46 -16.20 -11.17
CA THR A 34 -24.76 -16.55 -10.57
C THR A 34 -24.89 -18.09 -10.48
N PRO A 35 -25.38 -18.66 -9.36
CA PRO A 35 -25.55 -20.11 -9.18
C PRO A 35 -26.80 -20.65 -9.89
N THR A 36 -27.11 -20.17 -11.09
CA THR A 36 -28.31 -20.56 -11.82
C THR A 36 -27.91 -20.87 -13.25
N SER A 37 -27.49 -22.11 -13.51
CA SER A 37 -27.72 -22.86 -14.76
C SER A 37 -26.97 -24.18 -14.68
N THR A 38 -27.74 -25.24 -14.45
CA THR A 38 -27.45 -26.65 -14.73
C THR A 38 -27.28 -26.85 -16.25
N THR A 39 -26.25 -26.24 -16.83
CA THR A 39 -25.84 -26.53 -18.20
C THR A 39 -24.36 -26.82 -18.21
N THR A 40 -24.08 -28.11 -18.32
CA THR A 40 -22.79 -28.76 -18.57
C THR A 40 -21.98 -27.99 -19.61
N THR A 41 -21.20 -27.02 -19.15
CA THR A 41 -20.07 -26.46 -19.87
C THR A 41 -18.93 -26.46 -18.86
N GLU A 42 -17.95 -27.32 -19.06
CA GLU A 42 -16.89 -27.73 -18.13
C GLU A 42 -15.88 -26.62 -17.78
N THR A 43 -16.28 -25.35 -17.69
CA THR A 43 -15.39 -24.19 -17.48
C THR A 43 -15.88 -23.22 -16.39
N SER A 44 -16.88 -23.60 -15.58
CA SER A 44 -17.46 -22.73 -14.54
C SER A 44 -17.08 -23.08 -13.10
N SER A 45 -16.24 -24.08 -12.88
CA SER A 45 -15.54 -24.23 -11.60
C SER A 45 -14.45 -23.15 -11.53
N PRO A 46 -14.37 -22.31 -10.48
CA PRO A 46 -13.26 -21.38 -10.33
C PRO A 46 -11.98 -22.21 -10.31
N ARG A 47 -11.24 -22.18 -11.43
CA ARG A 47 -10.04 -22.99 -11.65
C ARG A 47 -8.96 -22.68 -10.59
N TRP A 48 -9.15 -21.58 -9.88
CA TRP A 48 -8.31 -21.05 -8.82
C TRP A 48 -9.16 -20.86 -7.56
N LYS A 49 -8.78 -21.52 -6.46
CA LYS A 49 -9.39 -21.29 -5.13
C LYS A 49 -8.82 -20.05 -4.43
N THR A 50 -7.73 -19.51 -4.95
CA THR A 50 -6.91 -18.50 -4.27
C THR A 50 -6.83 -17.22 -5.08
N ASN A 51 -6.92 -16.07 -4.40
CA ASN A 51 -6.78 -14.75 -5.00
C ASN A 51 -5.45 -14.62 -5.78
N PRO A 52 -5.49 -14.26 -7.08
CA PRO A 52 -4.30 -14.19 -7.94
C PRO A 52 -3.31 -13.08 -7.58
N PHE A 53 -3.70 -12.14 -6.72
CA PHE A 53 -2.89 -11.00 -6.30
C PHE A 53 -2.11 -11.25 -5.00
N LEU A 54 -2.43 -12.31 -4.27
CA LEU A 54 -1.78 -12.65 -3.02
C LEU A 54 -0.81 -13.81 -3.22
N ALA A 55 0.27 -13.80 -2.45
CA ALA A 55 1.16 -14.96 -2.36
C ALA A 55 0.40 -16.10 -1.67
N SER A 56 0.61 -17.32 -2.14
CA SER A 56 -0.05 -18.52 -1.59
C SER A 56 0.99 -19.45 -1.00
N LYS A 57 0.72 -20.01 0.18
CA LYS A 57 1.57 -21.03 0.79
C LYS A 57 1.16 -22.40 0.26
N ASN A 58 2.12 -23.19 -0.19
CA ASN A 58 1.90 -24.58 -0.56
C ASN A 58 1.63 -25.39 0.73
N PRO A 59 0.50 -26.10 0.84
CA PRO A 59 0.16 -26.84 2.07
C PRO A 59 1.09 -28.03 2.32
N THR A 60 1.64 -28.65 1.27
CA THR A 60 2.49 -29.84 1.37
C THR A 60 3.94 -29.49 1.68
N THR A 61 4.51 -28.53 0.95
CA THR A 61 5.94 -28.16 1.10
C THR A 61 6.18 -27.01 2.07
N GLY A 62 5.12 -26.26 2.42
CA GLY A 62 5.22 -25.06 3.25
C GLY A 62 5.87 -23.84 2.56
N ALA A 63 6.33 -23.98 1.31
CA ALA A 63 6.96 -22.90 0.55
C ALA A 63 5.93 -21.85 0.12
N TRP A 64 6.35 -20.58 0.09
CA TRP A 64 5.53 -19.49 -0.44
C TRP A 64 5.73 -19.34 -1.93
N HIS A 65 4.63 -19.41 -2.67
CA HIS A 65 4.60 -19.07 -4.08
C HIS A 65 4.32 -17.57 -4.26
N SER A 66 5.06 -16.96 -5.19
CA SER A 66 4.81 -15.58 -5.61
C SER A 66 3.38 -15.43 -6.16
N PRO A 67 2.77 -14.24 -6.03
CA PRO A 67 1.45 -14.00 -6.60
C PRO A 67 1.49 -14.16 -8.13
N HIS A 68 0.39 -14.66 -8.71
CA HIS A 68 0.29 -14.88 -10.14
C HIS A 68 0.44 -13.58 -10.97
N TYR A 69 0.07 -12.45 -10.37
CA TYR A 69 0.37 -11.11 -10.89
C TYR A 69 1.34 -10.39 -9.95
N SER A 70 2.45 -9.90 -10.48
CA SER A 70 3.40 -9.07 -9.74
C SER A 70 2.77 -7.73 -9.34
N LEU A 71 3.32 -7.07 -8.31
CA LEU A 71 2.80 -5.78 -7.81
C LEU A 71 2.70 -4.69 -8.88
N ARG A 72 3.60 -4.70 -9.87
CA ARG A 72 3.53 -3.80 -11.04
C ARG A 72 2.31 -4.12 -11.90
N ARG A 73 2.11 -5.39 -12.26
CA ARG A 73 0.96 -5.82 -13.07
C ARG A 73 -0.37 -5.61 -12.34
N GLN A 74 -0.39 -5.78 -11.02
CA GLN A 74 -1.55 -5.44 -10.19
C GLN A 74 -1.87 -3.94 -10.30
N ALA A 75 -0.87 -3.07 -10.15
CA ALA A 75 -1.07 -1.62 -10.28
C ALA A 75 -1.55 -1.22 -11.68
N ASP A 76 -1.01 -1.82 -12.75
CA ASP A 76 -1.49 -1.59 -14.12
C ASP A 76 -2.99 -1.93 -14.24
N LEU A 77 -3.42 -3.08 -13.70
CA LEU A 77 -4.81 -3.51 -13.73
C LEU A 77 -5.71 -2.58 -12.90
N PHE A 78 -5.27 -2.17 -11.71
CA PHE A 78 -6.02 -1.23 -10.88
C PHE A 78 -6.16 0.15 -11.53
N ARG A 79 -5.13 0.63 -12.25
CA ARG A 79 -5.23 1.87 -13.01
C ARG A 79 -6.32 1.77 -14.07
N LEU A 80 -6.27 0.73 -14.91
CA LEU A 80 -7.31 0.50 -15.92
C LEU A 80 -8.70 0.30 -15.30
N ALA A 81 -8.79 -0.38 -14.16
CA ALA A 81 -10.07 -0.60 -13.49
C ALA A 81 -10.67 0.68 -12.90
N ILE A 82 -9.85 1.64 -12.48
CA ILE A 82 -10.30 2.98 -12.09
C ILE A 82 -10.79 3.74 -13.31
N ASP A 83 -9.98 3.77 -14.38
CA ASP A 83 -10.30 4.51 -15.61
C ASP A 83 -11.62 4.05 -16.25
N HIS A 84 -11.94 2.76 -16.13
CA HIS A 84 -13.17 2.14 -16.65
C HIS A 84 -14.23 1.86 -15.57
N ASN A 85 -14.08 2.39 -14.36
CA ASN A 85 -15.02 2.24 -13.24
C ASN A 85 -15.39 0.79 -12.84
N VAL A 86 -14.58 -0.21 -13.20
CA VAL A 86 -14.77 -1.64 -12.86
C VAL A 86 -14.00 -2.07 -11.61
N LEU A 87 -13.55 -1.11 -10.80
CA LEU A 87 -12.77 -1.37 -9.59
C LEU A 87 -13.47 -2.32 -8.60
N SER A 88 -14.79 -2.22 -8.45
CA SER A 88 -15.56 -3.06 -7.52
C SER A 88 -15.52 -4.55 -7.86
N LEU A 89 -15.25 -4.89 -9.12
CA LEU A 89 -15.12 -6.27 -9.60
C LEU A 89 -13.71 -6.85 -9.36
N MET A 90 -12.75 -6.02 -8.93
CA MET A 90 -11.38 -6.47 -8.69
C MET A 90 -11.22 -7.18 -7.34
N PRO A 91 -10.38 -8.23 -7.26
CA PRO A 91 -10.09 -8.86 -5.99
C PRO A 91 -9.24 -7.95 -5.09
N THR A 92 -9.40 -8.12 -3.78
CA THR A 92 -8.62 -7.39 -2.77
C THR A 92 -7.11 -7.58 -2.97
N SER A 93 -6.34 -6.50 -2.88
CA SER A 93 -4.88 -6.52 -3.02
C SER A 93 -4.22 -5.39 -2.22
N PRO A 94 -2.93 -5.51 -1.84
CA PRO A 94 -2.14 -4.40 -1.29
C PRO A 94 -2.12 -3.14 -2.17
N LYS A 95 -2.36 -3.28 -3.49
CA LYS A 95 -2.40 -2.17 -4.44
C LYS A 95 -3.82 -1.60 -4.65
N HIS A 96 -4.84 -2.20 -4.06
CA HIS A 96 -6.22 -1.74 -4.17
C HIS A 96 -6.36 -0.32 -3.57
N PRO A 97 -6.89 0.67 -4.31
CA PRO A 97 -6.95 2.07 -3.87
C PRO A 97 -7.73 2.24 -2.56
N LEU A 98 -8.95 1.70 -2.46
CA LEU A 98 -9.76 1.79 -1.23
C LEU A 98 -9.05 1.20 0.01
N VAL A 99 -8.38 0.05 -0.15
CA VAL A 99 -7.62 -0.59 0.94
C VAL A 99 -6.42 0.28 1.34
N LYS A 100 -5.74 0.91 0.37
CA LYS A 100 -4.62 1.81 0.66
C LYS A 100 -5.07 3.07 1.38
N GLU A 101 -6.20 3.63 0.99
CA GLU A 101 -6.80 4.82 1.63
C GLU A 101 -7.26 4.50 3.05
N ALA A 102 -8.02 3.43 3.24
CA ALA A 102 -8.44 2.95 4.55
C ALA A 102 -7.25 2.74 5.49
N LYS A 103 -6.17 2.11 5.00
CA LYS A 103 -4.94 1.93 5.79
C LYS A 103 -4.25 3.24 6.15
N ARG A 104 -4.26 4.25 5.27
CA ARG A 104 -3.69 5.58 5.60
C ARG A 104 -4.52 6.29 6.64
N ILE A 105 -5.85 6.24 6.54
CA ILE A 105 -6.76 6.85 7.51
C ILE A 105 -6.61 6.18 8.87
N GLN A 106 -6.55 4.84 8.91
CA GLN A 106 -6.47 4.09 10.16
C GLN A 106 -5.12 4.24 10.87
N HIS A 107 -4.01 4.30 10.13
CA HIS A 107 -2.67 4.17 10.69
C HIS A 107 -1.79 5.41 10.56
N GLY A 108 -2.18 6.39 9.74
CA GLY A 108 -1.42 7.62 9.55
C GLY A 108 -0.04 7.43 8.91
N LEU A 109 0.81 8.45 9.05
CA LEU A 109 2.23 8.38 8.65
C LEU A 109 3.03 7.66 9.73
N ARG A 110 3.79 6.63 9.35
CA ARG A 110 4.53 5.77 10.29
C ARG A 110 6.05 5.77 10.09
N VAL A 111 6.57 6.76 9.36
CA VAL A 111 8.01 6.89 9.13
C VAL A 111 8.71 7.24 10.44
N LYS A 112 9.85 6.61 10.73
CA LYS A 112 10.58 6.88 11.98
C LYS A 112 10.99 8.37 12.05
N GLY A 113 10.69 9.02 13.17
CA GLY A 113 10.98 10.44 13.41
C GLY A 113 9.82 11.37 13.06
N THR A 114 9.21 11.22 11.89
CA THR A 114 8.14 12.11 11.37
C THR A 114 6.73 11.51 11.46
N GLY A 115 6.62 10.22 11.79
CA GLY A 115 5.34 9.56 11.94
C GLY A 115 4.57 10.02 13.17
N GLU A 116 3.27 9.76 13.19
CA GLU A 116 2.39 10.09 14.31
C GLU A 116 2.93 9.45 15.61
N GLY A 117 3.08 10.27 16.65
CA GLY A 117 3.67 9.85 17.94
C GLY A 117 5.19 9.60 17.93
N GLN A 118 5.90 9.84 16.82
CA GLN A 118 7.36 9.80 16.77
C GLN A 118 7.98 11.18 16.97
N ARG A 119 9.22 11.20 17.46
CA ARG A 119 10.03 12.41 17.57
C ARG A 119 11.32 12.28 16.78
N VAL A 120 11.70 13.34 16.09
CA VAL A 120 12.96 13.41 15.33
C VAL A 120 14.14 13.36 16.29
N LYS A 121 15.20 12.61 15.92
CA LYS A 121 16.40 12.44 16.76
C LYS A 121 17.22 13.72 16.92
N GLY A 122 17.17 14.64 15.96
CA GLY A 122 18.09 15.77 15.83
C GLY A 122 19.48 15.35 15.34
N LYS A 123 20.24 16.26 14.74
CA LYS A 123 21.64 16.04 14.35
C LYS A 123 22.55 16.01 15.59
N TYR A 124 23.75 15.43 15.47
CA TYR A 124 24.65 15.30 16.62
C TYR A 124 25.04 16.66 17.23
N TRP A 125 25.29 17.68 16.40
CA TRP A 125 25.61 19.02 16.87
C TRP A 125 24.42 19.72 17.55
N GLU A 126 23.19 19.52 17.07
CA GLU A 126 21.97 20.06 17.71
C GLU A 126 21.82 19.50 19.13
N ARG A 127 22.03 18.19 19.28
CA ARG A 127 21.92 17.52 20.58
C ARG A 127 23.02 17.92 21.57
N THR A 128 24.21 18.30 21.10
CA THR A 128 25.37 18.61 21.94
C THR A 128 25.63 20.11 22.10
N LEU A 129 24.91 20.97 21.34
CA LEU A 129 25.11 22.42 21.32
C LEU A 129 25.01 23.03 22.72
N GLN A 130 23.97 22.67 23.48
CA GLN A 130 23.75 23.20 24.82
C GLN A 130 24.95 22.89 25.74
N SER A 131 25.34 21.62 25.81
CA SER A 131 26.49 21.19 26.61
C SER A 131 27.78 21.90 26.19
N ARG A 132 28.04 22.06 24.89
CA ARG A 132 29.22 22.79 24.38
C ARG A 132 29.19 24.28 24.77
N LEU A 133 28.02 24.92 24.70
CA LEU A 133 27.86 26.33 25.10
C LEU A 133 28.04 26.51 26.61
N ASP A 134 27.53 25.57 27.42
CA ASP A 134 27.68 25.59 28.88
C ASP A 134 29.15 25.39 29.29
N THR A 135 29.86 24.46 28.65
CA THR A 135 31.32 24.30 28.86
C THR A 135 32.06 25.58 28.50
N ARG A 136 31.70 26.25 27.39
CA ARG A 136 32.31 27.52 26.99
C ARG A 136 32.02 28.63 28.00
N ARG A 137 30.79 28.71 28.53
CA ARG A 137 30.41 29.69 29.56
C ARG A 137 31.24 29.51 30.83
N GLN A 138 31.32 28.28 31.35
CA GLN A 138 32.08 27.96 32.56
C GLN A 138 33.57 28.27 32.41
N ALA A 139 34.15 28.01 31.24
CA ALA A 139 35.54 28.35 30.96
C ALA A 139 35.78 29.88 31.02
N MET A 140 34.88 30.67 30.42
CA MET A 140 34.96 32.14 30.44
C MET A 140 34.76 32.72 31.85
N GLU A 141 33.81 32.17 32.61
CA GLU A 141 33.60 32.55 34.02
C GLU A 141 34.85 32.24 34.84
N ARG A 142 35.43 31.05 34.68
CA ARG A 142 36.65 30.65 35.36
C ARG A 142 37.79 31.63 35.04
N THR A 143 38.05 31.92 33.76
CA THR A 143 39.12 32.86 33.38
C THR A 143 38.89 34.26 33.94
N GLY A 144 37.66 34.78 33.90
CA GLY A 144 37.35 36.10 34.47
C GLY A 144 37.37 36.14 36.01
N THR A 145 37.24 34.99 36.68
CA THR A 145 37.41 34.90 38.14
C THR A 145 38.87 34.83 38.57
N TRP A 146 39.78 34.25 37.78
CA TRP A 146 41.21 34.21 38.10
C TRP A 146 41.85 35.60 38.06
N GLU A 147 41.46 36.43 37.09
CA GLU A 147 41.94 37.82 36.95
C GLU A 147 41.59 38.70 38.17
N ARG A 148 40.44 38.47 38.81
CA ARG A 148 39.99 39.26 39.96
C ARG A 148 40.69 38.90 41.28
N VAL A 149 41.26 37.69 41.39
CA VAL A 149 41.93 37.25 42.63
C VAL A 149 43.38 37.76 42.68
N GLU A 150 44.02 38.00 41.53
CA GLU A 150 45.36 38.59 41.46
C GLU A 150 45.37 40.11 41.77
N GLU A 151 44.25 40.81 41.61
CA GLU A 151 44.15 42.27 41.88
C GLU A 151 43.94 42.63 43.36
N VAL A 152 43.70 41.66 44.25
CA VAL A 152 43.35 41.89 45.67
C VAL A 152 44.41 41.34 46.65
N SER A 153 45.59 40.95 46.16
CA SER A 153 46.77 40.60 47.00
C SER A 153 47.88 41.64 46.85
#